data_AF-A0A327W2U8-F1
#
_entry.id   AF-A0A327W2U8-F1
#
_cell.length_a   1.000
_cell.length_b   1.000
_cell.length_c   1.000
_cell.angle_alpha   90.00
_cell.angle_beta   90.00
_cell.angle_gamma   90.00
#
_symmetry.space_group_name_H-M   'P 1'
#
loop_
_entity.id
_entity.type
_entity.pdbx_description
1 polymer ?
#
loop_
_entity_poly.entity_id
_entity_poly.type
_entity_poly.pdbx_seq_one_letter_code
_entity_poly.pdbx_strand_id
1 'polypeptide(L)'
;MSTDANFRSWAPEWLIRLTIILVMLPTVMLFALATANVNAATGFYGVEPQDIQFSMLVYYSALAAFTPLERRFFSRISTKEYFLICIVLQVIVTYCIYNTRELSILFICRFLQGILNCGVTSICLTLLFSRLKSEHSREIGYAFFYALILCASSFTSLVTAPIIDDYEYNVLYKVMIYVFVPGAVLLLLLMNRIHLVRRVPLYQLDWGSFVLYAPFLVCLGYVLIYGQQYYWLQDPAIVWSIIAVVGLGFVFVVRQLTRKRPMIHMQVFRYKGFVFGLVLIGLLYLIRGAFNVTTTYFSTVLGMDPQHIYELFIYNILGIAIGTVIAARLVIRQRPTQFIWLVGFFLLFVFHAWMYFHFASEADQQTFIFPLLIQGAGAGLLMTPIILFTISSVPFELSQSAAAIGVFVRFAFFSASTATINYFSLFYAKIHATRMSDHITAVDDELPVRLHTYQSALQARGLPPDLAARASTGLLSRAVQKQSFLQYAMDYYALVAILIGVIMLVIIMAPFINRTIINVRAKQPAAATF
;
A
#
# COMPACT_ATOMS: atom_id res chain seq x y z
N MET A 1 -1.19 31.28 17.33
CA MET A 1 -1.30 30.50 18.58
C MET A 1 0.02 29.77 18.76
N SER A 2 0.68 29.93 19.91
CA SER A 2 1.99 29.31 20.14
C SER A 2 1.87 27.79 20.04
N THR A 3 2.74 27.18 19.24
CA THR A 3 2.85 25.72 19.06
C THR A 3 3.07 25.00 20.39
N ASP A 4 3.51 25.74 21.41
CA ASP A 4 3.89 25.24 22.73
C ASP A 4 2.71 24.99 23.67
N ALA A 5 1.50 25.46 23.33
CA ALA A 5 0.33 25.19 24.16
C ALA A 5 -0.14 23.73 24.06
N ASN A 6 0.12 23.03 22.95
CA ASN A 6 -0.46 21.73 22.64
C ASN A 6 -0.01 20.59 23.58
N PHE A 7 1.16 20.74 24.18
CA PHE A 7 1.75 19.77 25.10
C PHE A 7 2.08 20.47 26.42
N ARG A 8 2.19 19.71 27.50
CA ARG A 8 2.56 20.24 28.81
C ARG A 8 3.94 20.91 28.72
N SER A 9 4.09 22.06 29.38
CA SER A 9 5.29 22.90 29.32
C SER A 9 6.57 22.20 29.78
N TRP A 10 6.47 21.15 30.60
CA TRP A 10 7.61 20.37 31.07
C TRP A 10 8.09 19.31 30.06
N ALA A 11 7.30 18.99 29.04
CA ALA A 11 7.61 17.90 28.12
C ALA A 11 8.69 18.32 27.11
N PRO A 12 9.85 17.62 27.05
CA PRO A 12 10.90 17.95 26.10
C PRO A 12 10.50 17.58 24.66
N GLU A 13 11.02 18.30 23.66
CA GLU A 13 10.63 18.11 22.26
C GLU A 13 10.90 16.69 21.72
N TRP A 14 11.98 16.05 22.16
CA TRP A 14 12.31 14.68 21.74
C TRP A 14 11.24 13.67 22.20
N LEU A 15 10.70 13.85 23.40
CA LEU A 15 9.66 12.98 23.96
C LEU A 15 8.33 13.17 23.25
N ILE A 16 8.01 14.40 22.85
CA ILE A 16 6.83 14.71 22.03
C ILE A 16 6.95 14.04 20.66
N ARG A 17 8.10 14.16 19.98
CA ARG A 17 8.34 13.52 18.67
C ARG A 17 8.29 12.00 18.78
N LEU A 18 8.89 11.44 19.82
CA LEU A 18 8.83 10.00 20.12
C LEU A 18 7.38 9.53 20.31
N THR A 19 6.57 10.30 21.04
CA THR A 19 5.15 9.96 21.25
C THR A 19 4.37 9.94 19.96
N ILE A 20 4.58 10.91 19.07
CA ILE A 20 3.94 10.94 17.74
C ILE A 20 4.34 9.69 16.95
N ILE A 21 5.63 9.34 16.93
CA ILE A 21 6.13 8.14 16.23
C ILE A 21 5.54 6.86 16.82
N LEU A 22 5.52 6.71 18.15
CA LEU A 22 5.01 5.53 18.85
C LEU A 22 3.52 5.27 18.57
N VAL A 23 2.74 6.30 18.29
CA VAL A 23 1.32 6.12 17.93
C VAL A 23 1.13 5.93 16.43
N MET A 24 1.92 6.64 15.62
CA MET A 24 1.83 6.61 14.16
C MET A 24 2.30 5.26 13.58
N LEU A 25 3.35 4.68 14.15
CA LEU A 25 3.95 3.43 13.70
C LEU A 25 2.96 2.24 13.74
N PRO A 26 2.33 1.88 14.88
CA PRO A 26 1.36 0.79 14.91
C PRO A 26 0.13 1.06 14.02
N THR A 27 -0.25 2.33 13.85
CA THR A 27 -1.32 2.73 12.93
C THR A 27 -0.97 2.36 11.48
N VAL A 28 0.25 2.68 11.03
CA VAL A 28 0.74 2.31 9.71
C VAL A 28 0.93 0.79 9.57
N MET A 29 1.33 0.09 10.64
CA MET A 29 1.48 -1.36 10.60
C MET A 29 0.15 -2.10 10.41
N LEU A 30 -0.92 -1.62 11.06
CA LEU A 30 -2.25 -2.24 10.93
C LEU A 30 -2.75 -2.30 9.48
N PHE A 31 -2.36 -1.33 8.64
CA PHE A 31 -2.69 -1.30 7.21
C PHE A 31 -2.17 -2.55 6.50
N ALA A 32 -0.93 -2.96 6.77
CA ALA A 32 -0.29 -4.09 6.09
C ALA A 32 -0.36 -5.41 6.88
N LEU A 33 -0.90 -5.41 8.11
CA LEU A 33 -0.87 -6.56 9.01
C LEU A 33 -1.51 -7.82 8.42
N ALA A 34 -2.65 -7.68 7.72
CA ALA A 34 -3.35 -8.82 7.11
C ALA A 34 -2.44 -9.56 6.12
N THR A 35 -1.74 -8.79 5.31
CA THR A 35 -0.89 -9.26 4.21
C THR A 35 0.56 -9.44 4.63
N ALA A 36 0.88 -9.28 5.91
CA ALA A 36 2.25 -9.43 6.41
C ALA A 36 2.75 -10.86 6.17
N ASN A 37 1.87 -11.86 6.34
CA ASN A 37 2.07 -13.24 5.89
C ASN A 37 0.70 -13.80 5.45
N VAL A 38 0.49 -13.82 4.12
CA VAL A 38 -0.79 -14.26 3.54
C VAL A 38 -1.04 -15.76 3.79
N ASN A 39 0.02 -16.58 3.83
CA ASN A 39 -0.11 -18.03 4.07
C ASN A 39 -0.56 -18.33 5.49
N ALA A 40 0.01 -17.63 6.49
CA ALA A 40 -0.42 -17.78 7.88
C ALA A 40 -1.86 -17.28 8.09
N ALA A 41 -2.23 -16.16 7.45
CA ALA A 41 -3.58 -15.61 7.52
C ALA A 41 -4.63 -16.56 6.91
N THR A 42 -4.37 -17.07 5.70
CA THR A 42 -5.26 -18.01 5.00
C THR A 42 -5.40 -19.33 5.77
N GLY A 43 -4.31 -19.86 6.32
CA GLY A 43 -4.34 -21.06 7.16
C GLY A 43 -5.15 -20.87 8.45
N PHE A 44 -5.08 -19.69 9.09
CA PHE A 44 -5.83 -19.40 10.31
C PHE A 44 -7.33 -19.23 10.08
N TYR A 45 -7.72 -18.49 9.03
CA TYR A 45 -9.12 -18.23 8.72
C TYR A 45 -9.78 -19.35 7.90
N GLY A 46 -9.00 -20.21 7.25
CA GLY A 46 -9.52 -21.26 6.36
C GLY A 46 -10.11 -20.69 5.07
N VAL A 47 -9.49 -19.65 4.51
CA VAL A 47 -10.01 -18.85 3.37
C VAL A 47 -8.99 -18.72 2.25
N GLU A 48 -9.41 -18.18 1.11
CA GLU A 48 -8.51 -17.98 -0.03
C GLU A 48 -7.59 -16.77 0.18
N PRO A 49 -6.39 -16.73 -0.44
CA PRO A 49 -5.51 -15.54 -0.40
C PRO A 49 -6.19 -14.23 -0.83
N GLN A 50 -7.19 -14.33 -1.70
CA GLN A 50 -8.00 -13.24 -2.22
C GLN A 50 -8.82 -12.59 -1.11
N ASP A 51 -9.34 -13.37 -0.15
CA ASP A 51 -10.09 -12.86 1.00
C ASP A 51 -9.22 -11.98 1.89
N ILE A 52 -7.97 -12.39 2.12
CA ILE A 52 -6.99 -11.63 2.90
C ILE A 52 -6.59 -10.34 2.19
N GLN A 53 -6.36 -10.39 0.87
CA GLN A 53 -6.09 -9.20 0.05
C GLN A 53 -7.29 -8.24 0.05
N PHE A 54 -8.50 -8.77 -0.06
CA PHE A 54 -9.71 -7.96 0.01
C PHE A 54 -9.88 -7.32 1.38
N SER A 55 -9.54 -8.00 2.49
CA SER A 55 -9.57 -7.42 3.83
C SER A 55 -8.69 -6.16 3.97
N MET A 56 -7.54 -6.13 3.29
CA MET A 56 -6.65 -4.96 3.20
C MET A 56 -7.28 -3.84 2.35
N LEU A 57 -7.94 -4.19 1.24
CA LEU A 57 -8.66 -3.21 0.44
C LEU A 57 -9.88 -2.64 1.16
N VAL A 58 -10.61 -3.44 1.95
CA VAL A 58 -11.71 -2.96 2.78
C VAL A 58 -11.20 -1.91 3.78
N TYR A 59 -10.08 -2.18 4.45
CA TYR A 59 -9.40 -1.19 5.29
C TYR A 59 -9.04 0.09 4.51
N TYR A 60 -8.42 -0.05 3.34
CA TYR A 60 -7.99 1.10 2.54
C TYR A 60 -9.18 1.90 1.98
N SER A 61 -10.24 1.22 1.57
CA SER A 61 -11.48 1.84 1.08
C SER A 61 -12.13 2.70 2.16
N ALA A 62 -12.14 2.24 3.41
CA ALA A 62 -12.67 2.99 4.54
C ALA A 62 -11.82 4.24 4.86
N LEU A 63 -10.49 4.09 4.83
CA LEU A 63 -9.55 5.21 4.98
C LEU A 63 -9.80 6.26 3.89
N ALA A 64 -9.91 5.84 2.62
CA ALA A 64 -10.17 6.72 1.49
C ALA A 64 -11.56 7.37 1.56
N ALA A 65 -12.59 6.63 1.97
CA ALA A 65 -13.95 7.13 2.12
C ALA A 65 -14.07 8.18 3.23
N PHE A 66 -13.36 7.98 4.35
CA PHE A 66 -13.44 8.85 5.51
C PHE A 66 -12.55 10.10 5.42
N THR A 67 -11.46 10.05 4.63
CA THR A 67 -10.53 11.17 4.43
C THR A 67 -11.20 12.54 4.25
N PRO A 68 -12.18 12.73 3.35
CA PRO A 68 -12.79 14.04 3.16
C PRO A 68 -13.70 14.50 4.33
N LEU A 69 -14.19 13.58 5.16
CA LEU A 69 -15.05 13.87 6.31
C LEU A 69 -14.26 14.10 7.60
N GLU A 70 -13.09 13.46 7.70
CA GLU A 70 -12.21 13.44 8.88
C GLU A 70 -12.00 14.85 9.46
N ARG A 71 -11.70 15.84 8.60
CA ARG A 71 -11.46 17.22 9.02
C ARG A 71 -12.57 17.82 9.88
N ARG A 72 -13.83 17.49 9.60
CA ARG A 72 -14.97 18.01 10.37
C ARG A 72 -14.96 17.45 11.79
N PHE A 73 -14.63 16.18 11.97
CA PHE A 73 -14.45 15.56 13.28
C PHE A 73 -13.27 16.17 14.02
N PHE A 74 -12.12 16.30 13.34
CA PHE A 74 -10.91 16.90 13.88
C PHE A 74 -11.13 18.36 14.36
N SER A 75 -11.87 19.15 13.59
CA SER A 75 -12.14 20.55 13.95
C SER A 75 -13.12 20.71 15.12
N ARG A 76 -14.01 19.73 15.36
CA ARG A 76 -15.10 19.86 16.34
C ARG A 76 -14.71 19.37 17.73
N ILE A 77 -13.95 18.28 17.79
CA ILE A 77 -13.51 17.61 19.02
C ILE A 77 -12.14 18.17 19.39
N SER A 78 -11.80 18.25 20.68
CA SER A 78 -10.44 18.66 21.05
C SER A 78 -9.42 17.62 20.54
N THR A 79 -8.23 18.08 20.13
CA THR A 79 -7.23 17.20 19.51
C THR A 79 -6.91 16.00 20.39
N LYS A 80 -6.74 16.22 21.70
CA LYS A 80 -6.44 15.16 22.68
C LYS A 80 -7.57 14.12 22.77
N GLU A 81 -8.83 14.58 22.87
CA GLU A 81 -9.98 13.70 23.03
C GLU A 81 -10.23 12.89 21.76
N TYR A 82 -10.16 13.53 20.60
CA TYR A 82 -10.33 12.85 19.32
C TYR A 82 -9.28 11.76 19.11
N PHE A 83 -8.02 12.08 19.44
CA PHE A 83 -6.92 11.13 19.32
C PHE A 83 -7.11 9.92 20.26
N LEU A 84 -7.51 10.16 21.51
CA LEU A 84 -7.80 9.09 22.47
C LEU A 84 -8.99 8.23 22.04
N ILE A 85 -10.08 8.84 21.57
CA ILE A 85 -11.25 8.13 21.06
C ILE A 85 -10.83 7.19 19.92
N CYS A 86 -10.03 7.69 18.96
CA CYS A 86 -9.56 6.87 17.86
C CYS A 86 -8.71 5.68 18.33
N ILE A 87 -7.76 5.90 19.25
CA ILE A 87 -6.90 4.82 19.78
C ILE A 87 -7.71 3.79 20.58
N VAL A 88 -8.62 4.23 21.46
CA VAL A 88 -9.44 3.33 22.27
C VAL A 88 -10.33 2.48 21.37
N LEU A 89 -11.00 3.08 20.39
CA LEU A 89 -11.79 2.34 19.41
C LEU A 89 -10.90 1.42 18.57
N GLN A 90 -9.68 1.83 18.21
CA GLN A 90 -8.73 0.99 17.48
C GLN A 90 -8.38 -0.27 18.27
N VAL A 91 -8.13 -0.13 19.58
CA VAL A 91 -7.85 -1.25 20.49
C VAL A 91 -9.07 -2.17 20.60
N ILE A 92 -10.27 -1.62 20.79
CA ILE A 92 -11.51 -2.41 20.88
C ILE A 92 -11.73 -3.22 19.59
N VAL A 93 -11.64 -2.58 18.43
CA VAL A 93 -11.83 -3.25 17.14
C VAL A 93 -10.74 -4.31 16.90
N THR A 94 -9.50 -4.02 17.26
CA THR A 94 -8.39 -4.99 17.15
C THR A 94 -8.58 -6.18 18.08
N TYR A 95 -9.15 -5.95 19.27
CA TYR A 95 -9.52 -7.02 20.20
C TYR A 95 -10.68 -7.88 19.65
N CYS A 96 -11.66 -7.28 18.96
CA CYS A 96 -12.69 -8.04 18.26
C CYS A 96 -12.07 -8.97 17.20
N ILE A 97 -11.10 -8.49 16.42
CA ILE A 97 -10.42 -9.32 15.40
C ILE A 97 -9.61 -10.43 16.06
N TYR A 98 -8.91 -10.16 17.17
CA TYR A 98 -8.14 -11.17 17.91
C TYR A 98 -8.98 -12.39 18.32
N ASN A 99 -10.24 -12.18 18.71
CA ASN A 99 -11.13 -13.24 19.18
C ASN A 99 -11.94 -13.91 18.06
N THR A 100 -11.92 -13.37 16.83
CA THR A 100 -12.85 -13.79 15.78
C THR A 100 -12.13 -14.54 14.67
N ARG A 101 -12.73 -15.67 14.24
CA ARG A 101 -12.33 -16.41 13.02
C ARG A 101 -13.27 -16.21 11.84
N GLU A 102 -14.40 -15.54 12.06
CA GLU A 102 -15.39 -15.25 11.02
C GLU A 102 -14.94 -14.15 10.06
N LEU A 103 -14.93 -14.45 8.77
CA LEU A 103 -14.49 -13.54 7.72
C LEU A 103 -15.37 -12.29 7.62
N SER A 104 -16.69 -12.44 7.77
CA SER A 104 -17.65 -11.32 7.73
C SER A 104 -17.37 -10.30 8.82
N ILE A 105 -17.04 -10.76 10.04
CA ILE A 105 -16.70 -9.89 11.16
C ILE A 105 -15.34 -9.24 10.92
N LEU A 106 -14.37 -9.99 10.35
CA LEU A 106 -13.06 -9.43 9.96
C LEU A 106 -13.24 -8.24 9.00
N PHE A 107 -14.08 -8.35 7.97
CA PHE A 107 -14.31 -7.24 7.02
C PHE A 107 -14.93 -6.01 7.69
N ILE A 108 -15.94 -6.19 8.55
CA ILE A 108 -16.55 -5.08 9.29
C ILE A 108 -15.51 -4.40 10.19
N CYS A 109 -14.74 -5.19 10.95
CA CYS A 109 -13.69 -4.66 11.80
C CYS A 109 -12.60 -3.95 10.98
N ARG A 110 -12.16 -4.51 9.85
CA ARG A 110 -11.17 -3.89 8.96
C ARG A 110 -11.66 -2.56 8.39
N PHE A 111 -12.93 -2.47 8.02
CA PHE A 111 -13.55 -1.22 7.59
C PHE A 111 -13.50 -0.17 8.71
N LEU A 112 -13.89 -0.54 9.94
CA LEU A 112 -13.79 0.36 11.10
C LEU A 112 -12.35 0.78 11.40
N GLN A 113 -11.38 -0.14 11.31
CA GLN A 113 -9.97 0.18 11.51
C GLN A 113 -9.46 1.19 10.47
N GLY A 114 -9.93 1.15 9.22
CA GLY A 114 -9.56 2.13 8.20
C GLY A 114 -10.06 3.55 8.50
N ILE A 115 -11.30 3.68 8.99
CA ILE A 115 -11.87 4.96 9.47
C ILE A 115 -11.00 5.54 10.60
N LEU A 116 -10.70 4.70 11.59
CA LEU A 116 -9.94 5.09 12.77
C LEU A 116 -8.48 5.43 12.45
N ASN A 117 -7.84 4.69 11.54
CA ASN A 117 -6.50 4.99 11.04
C ASN A 117 -6.44 6.37 10.38
N CYS A 118 -7.45 6.71 9.58
CA CYS A 118 -7.53 8.02 8.93
C CYS A 118 -7.51 9.16 9.96
N GLY A 119 -8.26 9.01 11.06
CA GLY A 119 -8.27 9.97 12.17
C GLY A 119 -6.90 10.07 12.85
N VAL A 120 -6.34 8.95 13.30
CA VAL A 120 -5.03 8.94 13.98
C VAL A 120 -3.93 9.54 13.10
N THR A 121 -3.88 9.14 11.84
CA THR A 121 -2.83 9.54 10.90
C THR A 121 -2.90 11.03 10.57
N SER A 122 -4.11 11.58 10.41
CA SER A 122 -4.32 13.01 10.15
C SER A 122 -3.87 13.86 11.35
N ILE A 123 -4.17 13.43 12.58
CA ILE A 123 -3.72 14.10 13.80
C ILE A 123 -2.20 14.04 13.94
N CYS A 124 -1.59 12.85 13.77
CA CYS A 124 -0.13 12.68 13.83
C CYS A 124 0.57 13.60 12.83
N LEU A 125 0.05 13.68 11.61
CA LEU A 125 0.62 14.51 10.56
C LEU A 125 0.45 16.01 10.88
N THR A 126 -0.69 16.43 11.42
CA THR A 126 -0.92 17.80 11.91
C THR A 126 0.07 18.17 13.02
N LEU A 127 0.24 17.27 14.00
CA LEU A 127 1.14 17.48 15.13
C LEU A 127 2.60 17.54 14.67
N LEU A 128 2.99 16.66 13.75
CA LEU A 128 4.33 16.66 13.14
C LEU A 128 4.62 18.00 12.48
N PHE A 129 3.72 18.50 11.62
CA PHE A 129 3.90 19.79 10.95
C PHE A 129 3.92 20.96 11.94
N SER A 130 3.08 20.94 12.98
CA SER A 130 3.06 22.00 14.01
C SER A 130 4.39 22.14 14.77
N ARG A 131 5.24 21.11 14.76
CA ARG A 131 6.53 21.10 15.47
C ARG A 131 7.73 21.36 14.57
N LEU A 132 7.56 21.33 13.26
CA LEU A 132 8.61 21.69 12.31
C LEU A 132 8.60 23.22 12.13
N LYS A 133 9.45 23.94 12.88
CA LYS A 133 9.58 25.42 12.83
C LYS A 133 10.39 25.94 11.61
N SER A 134 10.70 25.09 10.64
CA SER A 134 11.50 25.43 9.46
C SER A 134 10.64 25.92 8.30
N GLU A 135 11.18 26.82 7.46
CA GLU A 135 10.59 27.18 6.16
C GLU A 135 10.34 25.96 5.26
N HIS A 136 11.03 24.84 5.51
CA HIS A 136 10.92 23.58 4.73
C HIS A 136 10.16 22.46 5.48
N SER A 137 9.38 22.83 6.50
CA SER A 137 8.61 21.91 7.33
C SER A 137 7.66 21.00 6.54
N ARG A 138 7.04 21.54 5.49
CA ARG A 138 6.11 20.81 4.63
C ARG A 138 6.81 19.69 3.88
N GLU A 139 7.93 19.98 3.24
CA GLU A 139 8.69 19.05 2.43
C GLU A 139 9.28 17.92 3.29
N ILE A 140 9.84 18.28 4.45
CA ILE A 140 10.42 17.31 5.40
C ILE A 140 9.32 16.43 6.02
N GLY A 141 8.19 17.01 6.43
CA GLY A 141 7.10 16.24 7.04
C GLY A 141 6.42 15.30 6.06
N TYR A 142 6.21 15.72 4.80
CA TYR A 142 5.71 14.81 3.76
C TYR A 142 6.72 13.72 3.40
N ALA A 143 8.00 14.06 3.32
CA ALA A 143 9.05 13.07 3.09
C ALA A 143 9.01 11.98 4.15
N PHE A 144 9.00 12.36 5.43
CA PHE A 144 8.90 11.42 6.54
C PHE A 144 7.62 10.57 6.48
N PHE A 145 6.47 11.21 6.29
CA PHE A 145 5.17 10.51 6.28
C PHE A 145 5.05 9.49 5.14
N TYR A 146 5.41 9.89 3.92
CA TYR A 146 5.28 9.00 2.78
C TYR A 146 6.36 7.93 2.74
N ALA A 147 7.56 8.18 3.29
CA ALA A 147 8.51 7.10 3.56
C ALA A 147 7.93 6.05 4.50
N LEU A 148 7.27 6.47 5.60
CA LEU A 148 6.64 5.55 6.53
C LEU A 148 5.55 4.71 5.85
N ILE A 149 4.72 5.32 4.99
CA ILE A 149 3.72 4.59 4.20
C ILE A 149 4.38 3.60 3.22
N LEU A 150 5.46 3.99 2.53
CA LEU A 150 6.16 3.10 1.60
C LEU A 150 6.78 1.90 2.32
N CYS A 151 7.31 2.10 3.53
CA CYS A 151 7.90 1.06 4.37
C CYS A 151 6.86 0.22 5.11
N ALA A 152 5.57 0.55 5.04
CA ALA A 152 4.54 -0.05 5.88
C ALA A 152 4.52 -1.59 5.80
N SER A 153 4.50 -2.17 4.60
CA SER A 153 4.48 -3.64 4.46
C SER A 153 5.78 -4.28 4.92
N SER A 154 6.92 -3.81 4.41
CA SER A 154 8.25 -4.33 4.74
C SER A 154 8.53 -4.29 6.24
N PHE A 155 8.20 -3.18 6.90
CA PHE A 155 8.40 -3.00 8.33
C PHE A 155 7.43 -3.86 9.15
N THR A 156 6.16 -3.95 8.74
CA THR A 156 5.19 -4.80 9.44
C THR A 156 5.64 -6.25 9.40
N SER A 157 5.97 -6.76 8.22
CA SER A 157 6.44 -8.12 8.03
C SER A 157 7.69 -8.43 8.87
N LEU A 158 8.68 -7.52 8.89
CA LEU A 158 9.89 -7.67 9.71
C LEU A 158 9.58 -7.84 11.20
N VAL A 159 8.66 -7.03 11.75
CA VAL A 159 8.28 -7.11 13.17
C VAL A 159 7.44 -8.35 13.46
N THR A 160 6.59 -8.77 12.52
CA THR A 160 5.67 -9.88 12.73
C THR A 160 6.27 -11.25 12.47
N ALA A 161 7.36 -11.37 11.70
CA ALA A 161 7.91 -12.67 11.29
C ALA A 161 8.19 -13.62 12.45
N PRO A 162 8.99 -13.22 13.46
CA PRO A 162 9.33 -14.12 14.57
C PRO A 162 8.08 -14.53 15.36
N ILE A 163 7.06 -13.67 15.37
CA ILE A 163 5.81 -13.91 16.11
C ILE A 163 4.97 -14.98 15.41
N ILE A 164 4.98 -15.02 14.08
CA ILE A 164 4.20 -15.99 13.30
C ILE A 164 4.85 -17.38 13.33
N ASP A 165 6.18 -17.43 13.44
CA ASP A 165 6.90 -18.71 13.51
C ASP A 165 6.67 -19.40 14.87
N ASP A 166 6.59 -18.62 15.96
CA ASP A 166 6.43 -19.15 17.32
C ASP A 166 4.97 -19.23 17.80
N TYR A 167 4.05 -18.42 17.24
CA TYR A 167 2.68 -18.27 17.73
C TYR A 167 1.62 -18.33 16.62
N GLU A 168 0.38 -18.60 17.04
CA GLU A 168 -0.78 -18.57 16.14
C GLU A 168 -1.02 -17.16 15.57
N TYR A 169 -1.51 -17.09 14.32
CA TYR A 169 -1.65 -15.84 13.56
C TYR A 169 -2.46 -14.74 14.28
N ASN A 170 -3.49 -15.09 15.06
CA ASN A 170 -4.28 -14.09 15.78
C ASN A 170 -3.45 -13.31 16.82
N VAL A 171 -2.37 -13.86 17.35
CA VAL A 171 -1.48 -13.22 18.32
C VAL A 171 -0.89 -11.92 17.76
N LEU A 172 -0.78 -11.77 16.44
CA LEU A 172 -0.40 -10.50 15.80
C LEU A 172 -1.30 -9.33 16.20
N TYR A 173 -2.62 -9.54 16.25
CA TYR A 173 -3.55 -8.50 16.67
C TYR A 173 -3.42 -8.18 18.17
N LYS A 174 -3.12 -9.19 19.00
CA LYS A 174 -2.83 -9.00 20.43
C LYS A 174 -1.56 -8.16 20.63
N VAL A 175 -0.50 -8.44 19.87
CA VAL A 175 0.74 -7.67 19.90
C VAL A 175 0.48 -6.22 19.49
N MET A 176 -0.31 -6.00 18.43
CA MET A 176 -0.68 -4.65 18.00
C MET A 176 -1.40 -3.86 19.11
N ILE A 177 -2.29 -4.50 19.88
CA ILE A 177 -2.92 -3.86 21.05
C ILE A 177 -1.86 -3.38 22.04
N TYR A 178 -0.88 -4.22 22.38
CA TYR A 178 0.19 -3.83 23.31
C TYR A 178 1.07 -2.70 22.76
N VAL A 179 1.33 -2.67 21.46
CA VAL A 179 2.13 -1.60 20.84
C VAL A 179 1.41 -0.25 20.88
N PHE A 180 0.07 -0.21 20.88
CA PHE A 180 -0.69 1.04 21.05
C PHE A 180 -0.64 1.61 22.48
N VAL A 181 -0.43 0.77 23.52
CA VAL A 181 -0.54 1.19 24.93
C VAL A 181 0.49 2.27 25.32
N PRO A 182 1.81 2.11 25.06
CA PRO A 182 2.79 3.13 25.43
C PRO A 182 2.50 4.49 24.78
N GLY A 183 2.13 4.48 23.49
CA GLY A 183 1.76 5.69 22.76
C GLY A 183 0.53 6.38 23.34
N ALA A 184 -0.51 5.61 23.69
CA ALA A 184 -1.73 6.12 24.32
C ALA A 184 -1.46 6.75 25.70
N VAL A 185 -0.63 6.10 26.52
CA VAL A 185 -0.25 6.57 27.86
C VAL A 185 0.58 7.86 27.77
N LEU A 186 1.60 7.88 26.91
CA LEU A 186 2.41 9.09 26.71
C LEU A 186 1.57 10.24 26.19
N LEU A 187 0.66 9.98 25.26
CA LEU A 187 -0.28 11.00 24.76
C LEU A 187 -1.15 11.57 25.88
N LEU A 188 -1.70 10.71 26.74
CA LEU A 188 -2.49 11.12 27.90
C LEU A 188 -1.72 12.04 28.86
N LEU A 189 -0.45 11.72 29.10
CA LEU A 189 0.43 12.47 29.99
C LEU A 189 0.85 13.81 29.38
N LEU A 190 1.23 13.81 28.10
CA LEU A 190 1.94 14.92 27.48
C LEU A 190 1.00 15.94 26.80
N MET A 191 -0.14 15.54 26.23
CA MET A 191 -1.01 16.47 25.51
C MET A 191 -1.95 17.27 26.43
N ASN A 192 -2.13 18.55 26.10
CA ASN A 192 -3.15 19.41 26.70
C ASN A 192 -4.47 19.31 25.92
N ARG A 193 -5.60 19.63 26.56
CA ARG A 193 -6.91 19.72 25.88
C ARG A 193 -7.00 21.04 25.10
N ILE A 194 -6.51 21.03 23.87
CA ILE A 194 -6.53 22.20 22.96
C ILE A 194 -7.17 21.82 21.63
N HIS A 195 -7.77 22.81 20.98
CA HIS A 195 -8.25 22.68 19.60
C HIS A 195 -7.18 23.25 18.67
N LEU A 196 -6.62 22.41 17.80
CA LEU A 196 -5.64 22.85 16.78
C LEU A 196 -6.30 23.67 15.66
N VAL A 197 -7.59 23.41 15.40
CA VAL A 197 -8.35 24.03 14.32
C VAL A 197 -9.57 24.75 14.90
N ARG A 198 -10.01 25.81 14.21
CA ARG A 198 -11.23 26.55 14.59
C ARG A 198 -12.41 25.59 14.61
N ARG A 199 -13.22 25.66 15.67
CA ARG A 199 -14.41 24.82 15.82
C ARG A 199 -15.37 25.02 14.65
N VAL A 200 -15.68 23.93 13.95
CA VAL A 200 -16.72 23.88 12.91
C VAL A 200 -17.85 22.97 13.40
N PRO A 201 -19.13 23.36 13.26
CA PRO A 201 -20.25 22.51 13.67
C PRO A 201 -20.39 21.25 12.79
N LEU A 202 -20.83 20.15 13.41
CA LEU A 202 -21.10 18.86 12.78
C LEU A 202 -22.44 18.80 12.02
N TYR A 203 -23.38 19.73 12.26
CA TYR A 203 -24.74 19.69 11.69
C TYR A 203 -24.78 19.70 10.15
N GLN A 204 -23.68 20.04 9.48
CA GLN A 204 -23.59 20.07 8.01
C GLN A 204 -22.72 18.94 7.43
N LEU A 205 -22.52 17.85 8.18
CA LEU A 205 -21.76 16.70 7.68
C LEU A 205 -22.56 15.98 6.58
N ASP A 206 -21.92 15.73 5.44
CA ASP A 206 -22.59 15.14 4.28
C ASP A 206 -22.59 13.60 4.36
N TRP A 207 -23.28 13.06 5.36
CA TRP A 207 -23.43 11.61 5.55
C TRP A 207 -23.97 10.88 4.32
N GLY A 208 -24.88 11.52 3.56
CA GLY A 208 -25.38 10.94 2.31
C GLY A 208 -24.26 10.70 1.29
N SER A 209 -23.28 11.60 1.21
CA SER A 209 -22.12 11.41 0.33
C SER A 209 -21.19 10.31 0.85
N PHE A 210 -21.04 10.14 2.16
CA PHE A 210 -20.29 9.03 2.76
C PHE A 210 -20.93 7.67 2.43
N VAL A 211 -22.24 7.54 2.64
CA VAL A 211 -22.99 6.30 2.43
C VAL A 211 -23.03 5.90 0.96
N LEU A 212 -22.86 6.84 0.02
CA LEU A 212 -22.67 6.53 -1.40
C LEU A 212 -21.21 6.15 -1.71
N TYR A 213 -20.26 6.88 -1.14
CA TYR A 213 -18.85 6.76 -1.49
C TYR A 213 -18.15 5.54 -0.87
N ALA A 214 -18.48 5.19 0.37
CA ALA A 214 -17.89 4.03 1.04
C ALA A 214 -18.23 2.70 0.32
N PRO A 215 -19.51 2.37 0.06
CA PRO A 215 -19.85 1.15 -0.68
C PRO A 215 -19.32 1.19 -2.12
N PHE A 216 -19.27 2.35 -2.77
CA PHE A 216 -18.63 2.50 -4.08
C PHE A 216 -17.16 2.01 -4.06
N LEU A 217 -16.38 2.42 -3.06
CA LEU A 217 -14.98 1.99 -2.95
C LEU A 217 -14.84 0.52 -2.56
N VAL A 218 -15.70 0.01 -1.66
CA VAL A 218 -15.70 -1.41 -1.28
C VAL A 218 -16.04 -2.29 -2.48
N CYS A 219 -17.09 -1.96 -3.25
CA CYS A 219 -17.46 -2.69 -4.46
C CYS A 219 -16.38 -2.59 -5.54
N LEU A 220 -15.72 -1.42 -5.69
CA LEU A 220 -14.59 -1.27 -6.61
C LEU A 220 -13.44 -2.21 -6.22
N GLY A 221 -13.09 -2.27 -4.93
CA GLY A 221 -12.09 -3.21 -4.43
C GLY A 221 -12.50 -4.67 -4.64
N TYR A 222 -13.78 -5.00 -4.44
CA TYR A 222 -14.32 -6.35 -4.61
C TYR A 222 -14.21 -6.82 -6.06
N VAL A 223 -14.67 -6.00 -7.01
CA VAL A 223 -14.57 -6.31 -8.45
C VAL A 223 -13.12 -6.50 -8.88
N LEU A 224 -12.20 -5.67 -8.38
CA LEU A 224 -10.78 -5.74 -8.75
C LEU A 224 -10.07 -6.97 -8.17
N ILE A 225 -10.45 -7.45 -6.98
CA ILE A 225 -9.83 -8.65 -6.38
C ILE A 225 -10.47 -9.94 -6.86
N TYR A 226 -11.79 -10.03 -6.83
CA TYR A 226 -12.52 -11.25 -7.17
C TYR A 226 -12.90 -11.35 -8.65
N GLY A 227 -12.79 -10.27 -9.42
CA GLY A 227 -13.18 -10.25 -10.83
C GLY A 227 -12.54 -11.39 -11.62
N GLN A 228 -11.22 -11.56 -11.54
CA GLN A 228 -10.56 -12.67 -12.22
C GLN A 228 -10.94 -14.04 -11.67
N GLN A 229 -11.11 -14.15 -10.34
CA GLN A 229 -11.44 -15.42 -9.67
C GLN A 229 -12.81 -15.95 -10.11
N TYR A 230 -13.77 -15.05 -10.32
CA TYR A 230 -15.12 -15.39 -10.76
C TYR A 230 -15.34 -15.16 -12.26
N TYR A 231 -14.27 -15.16 -13.07
CA TYR A 231 -14.34 -15.02 -14.52
C TYR A 231 -15.10 -13.76 -15.00
N TRP A 232 -14.96 -12.67 -14.25
CA TRP A 232 -15.48 -11.34 -14.51
C TRP A 232 -17.00 -11.30 -14.72
N LEU A 233 -17.44 -11.02 -15.94
CA LEU A 233 -18.85 -10.82 -16.27
C LEU A 233 -19.66 -12.12 -16.30
N GLN A 234 -19.01 -13.27 -16.14
CA GLN A 234 -19.69 -14.56 -16.07
C GLN A 234 -20.38 -14.76 -14.71
N ASP A 235 -19.87 -14.11 -13.67
CA ASP A 235 -20.45 -14.23 -12.33
C ASP A 235 -21.46 -13.10 -12.05
N PRO A 236 -22.70 -13.44 -11.67
CA PRO A 236 -23.73 -12.44 -11.37
C PRO A 236 -23.34 -11.49 -10.24
N ALA A 237 -22.61 -11.94 -9.21
CA ALA A 237 -22.23 -11.08 -8.08
C ALA A 237 -21.22 -10.01 -8.50
N ILE A 238 -20.29 -10.34 -9.40
CA ILE A 238 -19.41 -9.34 -10.03
C ILE A 238 -20.20 -8.36 -10.88
N VAL A 239 -21.16 -8.83 -11.69
CA VAL A 239 -22.00 -7.96 -12.52
C VAL A 239 -22.81 -6.98 -11.65
N TRP A 240 -23.48 -7.46 -10.60
CA TRP A 240 -24.19 -6.59 -9.64
C TRP A 240 -23.26 -5.60 -8.96
N SER A 241 -22.04 -6.01 -8.62
CA SER A 241 -21.03 -5.14 -8.02
C SER A 241 -20.57 -4.06 -9.00
N ILE A 242 -20.39 -4.38 -10.29
CA ILE A 242 -20.07 -3.39 -11.33
C ILE A 242 -21.22 -2.39 -11.50
N ILE A 243 -22.47 -2.86 -11.55
CA ILE A 243 -23.65 -1.99 -11.62
C ILE A 243 -23.69 -1.08 -10.40
N ALA A 244 -23.40 -1.59 -9.20
CA ALA A 244 -23.32 -0.80 -7.98
C ALA A 244 -22.20 0.24 -8.04
N VAL A 245 -21.00 -0.10 -8.54
CA VAL A 245 -19.89 0.84 -8.73
C VAL A 245 -20.29 1.98 -9.67
N VAL A 246 -20.88 1.67 -10.82
CA VAL A 246 -21.31 2.68 -11.81
C VAL A 246 -22.44 3.54 -11.24
N GLY A 247 -23.46 2.91 -10.63
CA GLY A 247 -24.63 3.59 -10.07
C GLY A 247 -24.28 4.49 -8.89
N LEU A 248 -23.58 3.96 -7.88
CA LEU A 248 -23.16 4.73 -6.71
C LEU A 248 -22.17 5.83 -7.08
N GLY A 249 -21.22 5.55 -7.98
CA GLY A 249 -20.27 6.53 -8.49
C GLY A 249 -20.97 7.68 -9.22
N PHE A 250 -21.92 7.35 -10.11
CA PHE A 250 -22.71 8.36 -10.82
C PHE A 250 -23.52 9.24 -9.86
N VAL A 251 -24.29 8.62 -8.95
CA VAL A 251 -25.09 9.35 -7.96
C VAL A 251 -24.20 10.21 -7.06
N PHE A 252 -23.04 9.70 -6.65
CA PHE A 252 -22.06 10.44 -5.85
C PHE A 252 -21.54 11.68 -6.59
N VAL A 253 -21.14 11.54 -7.86
CA VAL A 253 -20.62 12.66 -8.67
C VAL A 253 -21.70 13.72 -8.88
N VAL A 254 -22.92 13.31 -9.27
CA VAL A 254 -24.06 14.23 -9.45
C VAL A 254 -24.35 14.98 -8.14
N ARG A 255 -24.30 14.28 -7.00
CA ARG A 255 -24.48 14.90 -5.68
C ARG A 255 -23.37 15.91 -5.37
N GLN A 256 -22.10 15.62 -5.67
CA GLN A 256 -21.02 16.58 -5.45
C GLN A 256 -21.14 17.83 -6.35
N LEU A 257 -21.65 17.69 -7.57
CA LEU A 257 -21.82 18.82 -8.50
C LEU A 257 -23.02 19.71 -8.13
N THR A 258 -24.07 19.14 -7.54
CA THR A 258 -25.32 19.87 -7.23
C THR A 258 -25.33 20.52 -5.85
N ARG A 259 -24.49 20.06 -4.92
CA ARG A 259 -24.46 20.57 -3.54
C ARG A 259 -23.69 21.88 -3.45
N LYS A 260 -24.23 22.85 -2.70
CA LYS A 260 -23.56 24.13 -2.39
C LYS A 260 -22.26 23.97 -1.59
N ARG A 261 -22.17 22.92 -0.76
CA ARG A 261 -21.02 22.59 0.09
C ARG A 261 -20.69 21.11 -0.10
N PRO A 262 -20.09 20.73 -1.23
CA PRO A 262 -19.76 19.34 -1.50
C PRO A 262 -18.68 18.84 -0.56
N MET A 263 -18.65 17.53 -0.35
CA MET A 263 -17.58 16.85 0.37
C MET A 263 -16.26 16.91 -0.41
N ILE A 264 -16.34 16.80 -1.75
CA ILE A 264 -15.19 16.92 -2.66
C ILE A 264 -15.52 17.92 -3.76
N HIS A 265 -14.74 19.00 -3.83
CA HIS A 265 -14.88 20.01 -4.88
C HIS A 265 -14.23 19.53 -6.18
N MET A 266 -15.06 19.18 -7.19
CA MET A 266 -14.58 18.69 -8.49
C MET A 266 -13.86 19.74 -9.34
N GLN A 267 -13.83 21.00 -8.89
CA GLN A 267 -13.05 22.09 -9.52
C GLN A 267 -11.54 21.81 -9.55
N VAL A 268 -11.04 20.95 -8.66
CA VAL A 268 -9.65 20.46 -8.66
C VAL A 268 -9.21 19.89 -10.02
N PHE A 269 -10.11 19.20 -10.75
CA PHE A 269 -9.79 18.64 -12.06
C PHE A 269 -9.62 19.69 -13.17
N ARG A 270 -9.98 20.96 -12.93
CA ARG A 270 -9.69 22.06 -13.86
C ARG A 270 -8.20 22.39 -13.92
N TYR A 271 -7.44 22.03 -12.88
CA TYR A 271 -6.01 22.29 -12.80
C TYR A 271 -5.22 21.16 -13.48
N LYS A 272 -4.65 21.45 -14.66
CA LYS A 272 -3.90 20.45 -15.45
C LYS A 272 -2.74 19.82 -14.68
N GLY A 273 -2.02 20.61 -13.87
CA GLY A 273 -0.95 20.11 -13.02
C GLY A 273 -1.44 19.08 -11.99
N PHE A 274 -2.62 19.30 -11.41
CA PHE A 274 -3.24 18.35 -10.48
C PHE A 274 -3.57 17.02 -11.17
N VAL A 275 -4.24 17.07 -12.34
CA VAL A 275 -4.57 15.86 -13.12
C VAL A 275 -3.31 15.09 -13.50
N PHE A 276 -2.27 15.79 -13.96
CA PHE A 276 -1.00 15.16 -14.30
C PHE A 276 -0.33 14.50 -13.09
N GLY A 277 -0.33 15.17 -11.94
CA GLY A 277 0.16 14.61 -10.68
C GLY A 277 -0.62 13.36 -10.23
N LEU A 278 -1.95 13.35 -10.43
CA LEU A 278 -2.78 12.17 -10.19
C LEU A 278 -2.44 11.01 -11.13
N VAL A 279 -2.18 11.27 -12.41
CA VAL A 279 -1.75 10.22 -13.34
C VAL A 279 -0.40 9.64 -12.90
N LEU A 280 0.57 10.48 -12.56
CA LEU A 280 1.88 10.02 -12.11
C LEU A 280 1.81 9.20 -10.81
N ILE A 281 1.03 9.63 -9.81
CA ILE A 281 0.88 8.87 -8.57
C ILE A 281 0.17 7.53 -8.81
N GLY A 282 -0.85 7.51 -9.69
CA GLY A 282 -1.52 6.27 -10.08
C GLY A 282 -0.56 5.27 -10.73
N LEU A 283 0.20 5.74 -11.72
CA LEU A 283 1.21 4.92 -12.41
C LEU A 283 2.31 4.45 -11.46
N LEU A 284 2.76 5.28 -10.51
CA LEU A 284 3.71 4.85 -9.48
C LEU A 284 3.18 3.68 -8.66
N TYR A 285 1.91 3.70 -8.26
CA TYR A 285 1.28 2.58 -7.54
C TYR A 285 1.14 1.33 -8.41
N LEU A 286 0.82 1.49 -9.69
CA LEU A 286 0.77 0.38 -10.65
C LEU A 286 2.12 -0.31 -10.78
N ILE A 287 3.19 0.47 -11.01
CA ILE A 287 4.58 0.00 -11.12
C ILE A 287 5.03 -0.63 -9.80
N ARG A 288 4.81 0.05 -8.67
CA ARG A 288 5.26 -0.44 -7.36
C ARG A 288 4.57 -1.74 -6.98
N GLY A 289 3.32 -1.98 -7.39
CA GLY A 289 2.64 -3.23 -7.08
C GLY A 289 3.33 -4.45 -7.70
N ALA A 290 4.12 -4.31 -8.77
CA ALA A 290 4.95 -5.40 -9.30
C ALA A 290 5.91 -5.98 -8.25
N PHE A 291 6.27 -5.20 -7.23
CA PHE A 291 7.05 -5.67 -6.08
C PHE A 291 6.41 -6.86 -5.36
N ASN A 292 5.07 -6.98 -5.36
CA ASN A 292 4.39 -8.14 -4.80
C ASN A 292 4.78 -9.43 -5.53
N VAL A 293 5.02 -9.39 -6.85
CA VAL A 293 5.50 -10.54 -7.62
C VAL A 293 6.90 -10.95 -7.16
N THR A 294 7.79 -9.99 -6.84
CA THR A 294 9.09 -10.31 -6.21
C THR A 294 8.90 -10.99 -4.86
N THR A 295 7.96 -10.51 -4.03
CA THR A 295 7.67 -11.14 -2.74
C THR A 295 7.16 -12.57 -2.90
N THR A 296 6.27 -12.81 -3.87
CA THR A 296 5.79 -14.16 -4.20
C THR A 296 6.90 -15.04 -4.78
N TYR A 297 7.79 -14.50 -5.59
CA TYR A 297 8.94 -15.22 -6.14
C TYR A 297 9.85 -15.75 -5.02
N PHE A 298 10.21 -14.91 -4.05
CA PHE A 298 11.06 -15.32 -2.92
C PHE A 298 10.42 -16.43 -2.08
N SER A 299 9.12 -16.35 -1.81
CA SER A 299 8.44 -17.35 -0.97
C SER A 299 8.10 -18.64 -1.73
N THR A 300 7.65 -18.57 -2.99
CA THR A 300 7.10 -19.74 -3.69
C THR A 300 8.11 -20.43 -4.61
N VAL A 301 9.01 -19.69 -5.25
CA VAL A 301 9.99 -20.26 -6.18
C VAL A 301 11.28 -20.62 -5.43
N LEU A 302 11.87 -19.63 -4.77
CA LEU A 302 13.10 -19.82 -3.98
C LEU A 302 12.84 -20.56 -2.66
N GLY A 303 11.59 -20.57 -2.18
CA GLY A 303 11.22 -21.29 -0.95
C GLY A 303 11.88 -20.69 0.30
N MET A 304 12.16 -19.38 0.29
CA MET A 304 12.78 -18.70 1.42
C MET A 304 11.81 -18.63 2.60
N ASP A 305 12.31 -18.90 3.80
CA ASP A 305 11.55 -18.70 5.02
C ASP A 305 11.20 -17.21 5.21
N PRO A 306 10.07 -16.89 5.87
CA PRO A 306 9.63 -15.51 6.07
C PRO A 306 10.72 -14.61 6.65
N GLN A 307 11.49 -15.10 7.63
CA GLN A 307 12.58 -14.35 8.24
C GLN A 307 13.62 -13.84 7.20
N HIS A 308 14.11 -14.72 6.33
CA HIS A 308 15.11 -14.36 5.31
C HIS A 308 14.56 -13.38 4.27
N ILE A 309 13.29 -13.53 3.89
CA ILE A 309 12.62 -12.60 2.97
C ILE A 309 12.57 -11.19 3.58
N TYR A 310 12.30 -11.08 4.88
CA TYR A 310 12.16 -9.77 5.51
C TYR A 310 13.51 -9.13 5.87
N GLU A 311 14.55 -9.93 6.12
CA GLU A 311 15.93 -9.43 6.19
C GLU A 311 16.34 -8.76 4.87
N LEU A 312 15.95 -9.33 3.72
CA LEU A 312 16.13 -8.69 2.41
C LEU A 312 15.36 -7.36 2.29
N PHE A 313 14.16 -7.27 2.87
CA PHE A 313 13.37 -6.05 2.83
C PHE A 313 13.93 -4.90 3.67
N ILE A 314 14.88 -5.15 4.58
CA ILE A 314 15.64 -4.08 5.26
C ILE A 314 16.38 -3.22 4.24
N TYR A 315 16.98 -3.83 3.21
CA TYR A 315 17.66 -3.09 2.14
C TYR A 315 16.69 -2.26 1.30
N ASN A 316 15.46 -2.73 1.13
CA ASN A 316 14.40 -1.94 0.50
C ASN A 316 14.02 -0.72 1.35
N ILE A 317 13.83 -0.91 2.67
CA ILE A 317 13.57 0.17 3.63
C ILE A 317 14.71 1.21 3.61
N LEU A 318 15.96 0.75 3.61
CA LEU A 318 17.14 1.61 3.51
C LEU A 318 17.13 2.40 2.20
N GLY A 319 16.82 1.75 1.08
CA GLY A 319 16.61 2.39 -0.22
C GLY A 319 15.55 3.49 -0.15
N ILE A 320 14.37 3.20 0.42
CA ILE A 320 13.28 4.18 0.59
C ILE A 320 13.75 5.38 1.41
N ALA A 321 14.45 5.14 2.52
CA ALA A 321 14.98 6.20 3.37
C ALA A 321 15.97 7.09 2.60
N ILE A 322 16.93 6.48 1.89
CA ILE A 322 17.92 7.19 1.07
C ILE A 322 17.22 8.01 -0.03
N GLY A 323 16.36 7.38 -0.82
CA GLY A 323 15.64 8.03 -1.92
C GLY A 323 14.77 9.19 -1.45
N THR A 324 14.08 9.02 -0.31
CA THR A 324 13.24 10.05 0.28
C THR A 324 14.06 11.25 0.78
N VAL A 325 15.17 11.01 1.46
CA VAL A 325 16.06 12.09 1.95
C VAL A 325 16.65 12.86 0.77
N ILE A 326 17.05 12.15 -0.29
CA ILE A 326 17.53 12.78 -1.53
C ILE A 326 16.43 13.61 -2.17
N ALA A 327 15.21 13.08 -2.32
CA ALA A 327 14.06 13.82 -2.84
C ALA A 327 13.82 15.11 -2.05
N ALA A 328 13.73 15.02 -0.73
CA ALA A 328 13.52 16.18 0.14
C ALA A 328 14.61 17.25 -0.08
N ARG A 329 15.89 16.84 -0.12
CA ARG A 329 17.00 17.78 -0.37
C ARG A 329 16.94 18.40 -1.77
N LEU A 330 16.62 17.63 -2.81
CA LEU A 330 16.54 18.15 -4.18
C LEU A 330 15.37 19.14 -4.34
N VAL A 331 14.22 18.85 -3.73
CA VAL A 331 13.06 19.75 -3.70
C VAL A 331 13.39 21.04 -2.94
N ILE A 332 14.02 20.95 -1.77
CA ILE A 332 14.44 22.11 -0.98
C ILE A 332 15.44 22.98 -1.75
N ARG A 333 16.38 22.35 -2.48
CA ARG A 333 17.32 23.04 -3.37
C ARG A 333 16.69 23.54 -4.67
N GLN A 334 15.36 23.48 -4.82
CA GLN A 334 14.62 23.98 -5.97
C GLN A 334 15.10 23.40 -7.31
N ARG A 335 15.53 22.14 -7.30
CA ARG A 335 15.87 21.44 -8.54
C ARG A 335 14.59 21.20 -9.37
N PRO A 336 14.68 21.20 -10.72
CA PRO A 336 13.54 20.94 -11.58
C PRO A 336 12.86 19.62 -11.20
N THR A 337 11.55 19.64 -11.01
CA THR A 337 10.81 18.46 -10.56
C THR A 337 10.88 17.32 -11.59
N GLN A 338 10.97 17.67 -12.87
CA GLN A 338 11.21 16.72 -13.96
C GLN A 338 12.46 15.86 -13.73
N PHE A 339 13.57 16.48 -13.31
CA PHE A 339 14.83 15.76 -13.10
C PHE A 339 14.69 14.72 -11.99
N ILE A 340 14.04 15.09 -10.89
CA ILE A 340 13.82 14.19 -9.75
C ILE A 340 12.96 12.99 -10.18
N TRP A 341 11.91 13.24 -10.98
CA TRP A 341 11.06 12.18 -11.51
C TRP A 341 11.78 11.27 -12.50
N LEU A 342 12.56 11.82 -13.43
CA LEU A 342 13.31 11.02 -14.39
C LEU A 342 14.32 10.11 -13.70
N VAL A 343 15.05 10.61 -12.70
CA VAL A 343 15.97 9.78 -11.91
C VAL A 343 15.20 8.70 -11.14
N GLY A 344 14.08 9.04 -10.52
CA GLY A 344 13.29 8.07 -9.76
C GLY A 344 12.70 6.96 -10.63
N PHE A 345 12.12 7.30 -11.78
CA PHE A 345 11.62 6.32 -12.75
C PHE A 345 12.75 5.52 -13.39
N PHE A 346 13.91 6.14 -13.66
CA PHE A 346 15.08 5.41 -14.15
C PHE A 346 15.57 4.36 -13.14
N LEU A 347 15.62 4.68 -11.85
CA LEU A 347 15.96 3.68 -10.82
C LEU A 347 14.95 2.53 -10.79
N LEU A 348 13.64 2.83 -10.89
CA LEU A 348 12.63 1.79 -11.00
C LEU A 348 12.80 0.96 -12.29
N PHE A 349 13.13 1.58 -13.42
CA PHE A 349 13.42 0.88 -14.67
C PHE A 349 14.58 -0.09 -14.51
N VAL A 350 15.69 0.37 -13.92
CA VAL A 350 16.87 -0.46 -13.64
C VAL A 350 16.49 -1.63 -12.74
N PHE A 351 15.69 -1.42 -11.69
CA PHE A 351 15.20 -2.51 -10.85
C PHE A 351 14.41 -3.57 -11.66
N HIS A 352 13.45 -3.15 -12.48
CA HIS A 352 12.63 -4.10 -13.24
C HIS A 352 13.45 -4.85 -14.29
N ALA A 353 14.34 -4.14 -15.00
CA ALA A 353 15.27 -4.77 -15.96
C ALA A 353 16.24 -5.74 -15.25
N TRP A 354 16.75 -5.37 -14.09
CA TRP A 354 17.66 -6.23 -13.31
C TRP A 354 16.95 -7.52 -12.89
N MET A 355 15.76 -7.39 -12.29
CA MET A 355 14.96 -8.54 -11.86
C MET A 355 14.57 -9.44 -13.04
N TYR A 356 14.24 -8.87 -14.19
CA TYR A 356 13.95 -9.64 -15.42
C TYR A 356 15.09 -10.62 -15.76
N PHE A 357 16.34 -10.20 -15.68
CA PHE A 357 17.50 -11.06 -15.97
C PHE A 357 17.90 -12.00 -14.81
N HIS A 358 17.38 -11.79 -13.60
CA HIS A 358 17.76 -12.53 -12.39
C HIS A 358 16.63 -13.41 -11.82
N PHE A 359 15.45 -13.43 -12.44
CA PHE A 359 14.44 -14.43 -12.13
C PHE A 359 14.96 -15.79 -12.60
N ALA A 360 15.29 -16.66 -11.64
CA ALA A 360 15.85 -17.98 -11.87
C ALA A 360 15.22 -18.99 -10.90
N SER A 361 15.34 -20.29 -11.19
CA SER A 361 14.86 -21.32 -10.27
C SER A 361 15.66 -21.40 -8.98
N GLU A 362 16.93 -21.01 -9.04
CA GLU A 362 17.88 -21.00 -7.94
C GLU A 362 18.68 -19.70 -8.01
N ALA A 363 18.76 -18.98 -6.90
CA ALA A 363 19.50 -17.73 -6.81
C ALA A 363 19.97 -17.54 -5.38
N ASP A 364 21.14 -16.93 -5.22
CA ASP A 364 21.64 -16.57 -3.90
C ASP A 364 20.91 -15.33 -3.36
N GLN A 365 20.73 -15.27 -2.04
CA GLN A 365 20.04 -14.17 -1.36
C GLN A 365 20.76 -12.83 -1.62
N GLN A 366 22.10 -12.85 -1.68
CA GLN A 366 22.91 -11.64 -1.84
C GLN A 366 22.68 -10.95 -3.19
N THR A 367 22.28 -11.70 -4.22
CA THR A 367 21.98 -11.19 -5.55
C THR A 367 20.88 -10.14 -5.55
N PHE A 368 19.95 -10.19 -4.59
CA PHE A 368 18.78 -9.31 -4.55
C PHE A 368 18.98 -8.05 -3.69
N ILE A 369 20.08 -7.93 -2.96
CA ILE A 369 20.35 -6.79 -2.07
C ILE A 369 20.34 -5.46 -2.84
N PHE A 370 21.12 -5.36 -3.91
CA PHE A 370 21.22 -4.13 -4.71
C PHE A 370 19.92 -3.80 -5.47
N PRO A 371 19.25 -4.74 -6.15
CA PRO A 371 17.94 -4.51 -6.75
C PRO A 371 16.91 -3.94 -5.77
N LEU A 372 16.81 -4.51 -4.57
CA LEU A 372 15.85 -4.08 -3.56
C LEU A 372 16.15 -2.67 -3.05
N LEU A 373 17.43 -2.33 -2.86
CA LEU A 373 17.87 -0.98 -2.51
C LEU A 373 17.51 0.03 -3.61
N ILE A 374 17.76 -0.31 -4.88
CA ILE A 374 17.41 0.53 -6.04
C ILE A 374 15.90 0.72 -6.14
N GLN A 375 15.10 -0.33 -5.95
CA GLN A 375 13.63 -0.25 -5.94
C GLN A 375 13.14 0.73 -4.88
N GLY A 376 13.68 0.60 -3.66
CA GLY A 376 13.33 1.47 -2.55
C GLY A 376 13.72 2.92 -2.83
N ALA A 377 14.94 3.14 -3.32
CA ALA A 377 15.44 4.47 -3.67
C ALA A 377 14.60 5.15 -4.76
N GLY A 378 14.25 4.41 -5.82
CA GLY A 378 13.36 4.91 -6.87
C GLY A 378 11.98 5.31 -6.34
N ALA A 379 11.36 4.45 -5.52
CA ALA A 379 10.05 4.73 -4.93
C ALA A 379 10.07 5.94 -3.97
N GLY A 380 11.08 6.01 -3.09
CA GLY A 380 11.26 7.13 -2.16
C GLY A 380 11.53 8.46 -2.87
N LEU A 381 12.29 8.43 -3.97
CA LEU A 381 12.60 9.62 -4.77
C LEU A 381 11.38 10.17 -5.52
N LEU A 382 10.40 9.32 -5.86
CA LEU A 382 9.19 9.70 -6.60
C LEU A 382 8.02 10.12 -5.71
N MET A 383 7.74 9.37 -4.65
CA MET A 383 6.49 9.50 -3.89
C MET A 383 6.29 10.91 -3.34
N THR A 384 7.29 11.46 -2.66
CA THR A 384 7.17 12.77 -2.00
C THR A 384 7.04 13.92 -3.01
N PRO A 385 7.90 14.04 -4.04
CA PRO A 385 7.79 15.12 -5.01
C PRO A 385 6.51 15.08 -5.86
N ILE A 386 6.03 13.89 -6.25
CA ILE A 386 4.76 13.76 -6.98
C ILE A 386 3.60 14.30 -6.14
N ILE A 387 3.55 13.97 -4.86
CA ILE A 387 2.46 14.42 -3.99
C ILE A 387 2.53 15.92 -3.71
N LEU A 388 3.73 16.43 -3.42
CA LEU A 388 3.95 17.88 -3.27
C LEU A 388 3.52 18.63 -4.53
N PHE A 389 3.92 18.16 -5.71
CA PHE A 389 3.51 18.74 -6.99
C PHE A 389 1.98 18.71 -7.16
N THR A 390 1.35 17.57 -6.88
CA THR A 390 -0.11 17.39 -7.01
C THR A 390 -0.87 18.38 -6.12
N ILE A 391 -0.49 18.47 -4.84
CA ILE A 391 -1.18 19.35 -3.88
C ILE A 391 -0.89 20.82 -4.17
N SER A 392 0.34 21.17 -4.57
CA SER A 392 0.71 22.57 -4.89
C SER A 392 0.09 23.08 -6.20
N SER A 393 -0.41 22.17 -7.05
CA SER A 393 -1.05 22.50 -8.32
C SER A 393 -2.48 23.03 -8.20
N VAL A 394 -3.08 22.96 -7.01
CA VAL A 394 -4.42 23.51 -6.74
C VAL A 394 -4.35 24.69 -5.78
N PRO A 395 -5.33 25.62 -5.83
CA PRO A 395 -5.50 26.64 -4.81
C PRO A 395 -5.68 26.02 -3.42
N PHE A 396 -5.31 26.81 -2.43
CA PHE A 396 -5.36 26.46 -1.02
C PHE A 396 -6.76 26.00 -0.57
N GLU A 397 -7.80 26.65 -1.06
CA GLU A 397 -9.20 26.38 -0.70
C GLU A 397 -9.63 24.97 -1.13
N LEU A 398 -8.97 24.41 -2.15
CA LEU A 398 -9.27 23.11 -2.73
C LEU A 398 -8.31 22.01 -2.27
N SER A 399 -7.29 22.32 -1.44
CA SER A 399 -6.26 21.36 -1.04
C SER A 399 -6.81 20.12 -0.33
N GLN A 400 -7.88 20.27 0.46
CA GLN A 400 -8.54 19.13 1.11
C GLN A 400 -9.18 18.17 0.08
N SER A 401 -9.85 18.73 -0.93
CA SER A 401 -10.43 17.92 -2.02
C SER A 401 -9.34 17.24 -2.85
N ALA A 402 -8.23 17.95 -3.10
CA ALA A 402 -7.07 17.39 -3.77
C ALA A 402 -6.43 16.24 -2.99
N ALA A 403 -6.31 16.36 -1.66
CA ALA A 403 -5.80 15.28 -0.80
C ALA A 403 -6.74 14.06 -0.81
N ALA A 404 -8.05 14.28 -0.70
CA ALA A 404 -9.05 13.20 -0.73
C ALA A 404 -9.03 12.43 -2.06
N ILE A 405 -8.97 13.14 -3.20
CA ILE A 405 -8.84 12.51 -4.51
C ILE A 405 -7.47 11.83 -4.67
N GLY A 406 -6.41 12.42 -4.12
CA GLY A 406 -5.08 11.79 -4.09
C GLY A 406 -5.10 10.45 -3.34
N VAL A 407 -5.81 10.34 -2.21
CA VAL A 407 -6.01 9.07 -1.50
C VAL A 407 -6.83 8.09 -2.35
N PHE A 408 -7.92 8.56 -2.98
CA PHE A 408 -8.74 7.76 -3.89
C PHE A 408 -7.93 7.15 -5.04
N VAL A 409 -7.15 7.96 -5.75
CA VAL A 409 -6.33 7.50 -6.87
C VAL A 409 -5.30 6.47 -6.41
N ARG A 410 -4.67 6.69 -5.25
CA ARG A 410 -3.74 5.70 -4.67
C ARG A 410 -4.45 4.39 -4.34
N PHE A 411 -5.64 4.44 -3.75
CA PHE A 411 -6.47 3.25 -3.51
C PHE A 411 -6.85 2.53 -4.80
N ALA A 412 -7.36 3.27 -5.79
CA ALA A 412 -7.81 2.71 -7.07
C ALA A 412 -6.67 2.05 -7.83
N PHE A 413 -5.51 2.70 -7.93
CA PHE A 413 -4.35 2.14 -8.64
C PHE A 413 -3.61 1.06 -7.84
N PHE A 414 -3.64 1.11 -6.50
CA PHE A 414 -3.19 -0.01 -5.67
C PHE A 414 -4.04 -1.26 -5.95
N SER A 415 -5.36 -1.11 -5.92
CA SER A 415 -6.32 -2.20 -6.21
C SER A 415 -6.19 -2.69 -7.64
N ALA A 416 -6.05 -1.79 -8.61
CA ALA A 416 -5.89 -2.13 -10.02
C ALA A 416 -4.56 -2.83 -10.30
N SER A 417 -3.49 -2.47 -9.60
CA SER A 417 -2.20 -3.18 -9.69
C SER A 417 -2.35 -4.63 -9.24
N THR A 418 -2.98 -4.86 -8.09
CA THR A 418 -3.25 -6.23 -7.60
C THR A 418 -4.13 -7.02 -8.57
N ALA A 419 -5.20 -6.41 -9.10
CA ALA A 419 -6.05 -7.04 -10.11
C ALA A 419 -5.29 -7.44 -11.37
N THR A 420 -4.41 -6.54 -11.84
CA THR A 420 -3.59 -6.75 -13.04
C THR A 420 -2.59 -7.89 -12.83
N ILE A 421 -1.95 -7.94 -11.66
CA ILE A 421 -1.07 -9.05 -11.25
C ILE A 421 -1.83 -10.37 -11.21
N ASN A 422 -3.00 -10.42 -10.57
CA ASN A 422 -3.81 -11.64 -10.49
C ASN A 422 -4.25 -12.12 -11.88
N TYR A 423 -4.65 -11.19 -12.74
CA TYR A 423 -5.01 -11.48 -14.14
C TYR A 423 -3.83 -12.08 -14.91
N PHE A 424 -2.69 -11.38 -14.93
CA PHE A 424 -1.52 -11.82 -15.68
C PHE A 424 -0.90 -13.09 -15.10
N SER A 425 -0.92 -13.26 -13.78
CA SER A 425 -0.45 -14.48 -13.13
C SER A 425 -1.24 -15.69 -13.62
N LEU A 426 -2.58 -15.63 -13.64
CA LEU A 426 -3.39 -16.75 -14.12
C LEU A 426 -3.25 -16.95 -15.63
N PHE A 427 -3.27 -15.85 -16.40
CA PHE A 427 -3.24 -15.89 -17.86
C PHE A 427 -1.90 -16.42 -18.41
N TYR A 428 -0.79 -15.82 -18.01
CA TYR A 428 0.54 -16.23 -18.49
C TYR A 428 0.96 -17.56 -17.87
N ALA A 429 0.67 -17.83 -16.60
CA ALA A 429 1.01 -19.15 -16.04
C ALA A 429 0.27 -20.27 -16.78
N LYS A 430 -0.99 -20.07 -17.20
CA LYS A 430 -1.74 -21.04 -18.00
C LYS A 430 -1.12 -21.21 -19.40
N ILE A 431 -0.76 -20.13 -20.08
CA ILE A 431 -0.14 -20.19 -21.41
C ILE A 431 1.19 -20.93 -21.34
N HIS A 432 2.05 -20.57 -20.40
CA HIS A 432 3.37 -21.18 -20.24
C HIS A 432 3.27 -22.63 -19.81
N ALA A 433 2.33 -22.98 -18.92
CA ALA A 433 2.06 -24.36 -18.54
C ALA A 433 1.55 -25.20 -19.73
N THR A 434 0.68 -24.63 -20.57
CA THR A 434 0.17 -25.31 -21.78
C THR A 434 1.30 -25.54 -22.78
N ARG A 435 2.09 -24.51 -23.08
CA ARG A 435 3.26 -24.62 -23.97
C ARG A 435 4.26 -25.66 -23.47
N MET A 436 4.55 -25.68 -22.16
CA MET A 436 5.41 -26.72 -21.59
C MET A 436 4.78 -28.11 -21.70
N SER A 437 3.47 -28.23 -21.49
CA SER A 437 2.76 -29.50 -21.68
C SER A 437 2.76 -29.99 -23.12
N ASP A 438 2.75 -29.08 -24.11
CA ASP A 438 2.83 -29.44 -25.54
C ASP A 438 4.21 -30.03 -25.89
N HIS A 439 5.25 -29.64 -25.16
CA HIS A 439 6.59 -30.21 -25.29
C HIS A 439 6.79 -31.49 -24.45
N ILE A 440 6.12 -31.62 -23.31
CA ILE A 440 6.14 -32.82 -22.46
C ILE A 440 5.15 -33.86 -23.02
N THR A 441 5.57 -34.60 -24.05
CA THR A 441 4.75 -35.68 -24.63
C THR A 441 5.22 -37.06 -24.17
N ALA A 442 4.33 -38.05 -24.22
CA ALA A 442 4.67 -39.45 -23.89
C ALA A 442 5.69 -40.09 -24.86
N VAL A 443 6.01 -39.40 -25.96
CA VAL A 443 6.99 -39.80 -26.99
C VAL A 443 8.35 -39.15 -26.74
N ASP A 444 8.46 -38.28 -25.73
CA ASP A 444 9.69 -37.57 -25.40
C ASP A 444 10.60 -38.47 -24.57
N ASP A 445 11.78 -38.81 -25.11
CA ASP A 445 12.70 -39.79 -24.49
C ASP A 445 13.23 -39.33 -23.12
N GLU A 446 13.21 -38.01 -22.83
CA GLU A 446 13.68 -37.45 -21.56
C GLU A 446 12.67 -37.57 -20.40
N LEU A 447 11.37 -37.66 -20.70
CA LEU A 447 10.32 -37.67 -19.68
C LEU A 447 10.36 -38.93 -18.80
N PRO A 448 10.44 -40.16 -19.36
CA PRO A 448 10.63 -41.38 -18.57
C PRO A 448 11.89 -41.34 -17.71
N VAL A 449 12.98 -40.77 -18.25
CA VAL A 449 14.26 -40.63 -17.53
C VAL A 449 14.10 -39.71 -16.32
N ARG A 450 13.51 -38.52 -16.49
CA ARG A 450 13.24 -37.57 -15.40
C ARG A 450 12.33 -38.15 -14.32
N LEU A 451 11.24 -38.82 -14.72
CA LEU A 451 10.33 -39.47 -13.78
C LEU A 451 11.03 -40.58 -13.00
N HIS A 452 11.88 -41.37 -13.66
CA HIS A 452 12.68 -42.40 -13.00
C HIS A 452 13.69 -41.80 -12.03
N THR A 453 14.34 -40.66 -12.35
CA THR A 453 15.22 -39.93 -11.42
C THR A 453 14.47 -39.45 -10.17
N TYR A 454 13.27 -38.89 -10.34
CA TYR A 454 12.46 -38.49 -9.18
C TYR A 454 12.00 -39.70 -8.37
N GLN A 455 11.58 -40.78 -9.03
CA GLN A 455 11.12 -41.99 -8.38
C GLN A 455 12.25 -42.65 -7.59
N SER A 456 13.46 -42.78 -8.16
CA SER A 456 14.62 -43.36 -7.49
C SER A 456 15.07 -42.51 -6.29
N ALA A 457 15.04 -41.18 -6.41
CA ALA A 457 15.33 -40.28 -5.29
C ALA A 457 14.30 -40.41 -4.14
N LEU A 458 13.03 -40.62 -4.46
CA LEU A 458 11.96 -40.84 -3.47
C LEU A 458 12.06 -42.23 -2.81
N GLN A 459 12.37 -43.26 -3.59
CA GLN A 459 12.62 -44.61 -3.09
C GLN A 459 13.84 -44.66 -2.18
N ALA A 460 14.92 -43.94 -2.52
CA ALA A 460 16.11 -43.80 -1.68
C ALA A 460 15.80 -43.13 -0.32
N ARG A 461 14.71 -42.36 -0.24
CA ARG A 461 14.18 -41.76 1.01
C ARG A 461 13.12 -42.63 1.69
N GLY A 462 12.91 -43.86 1.24
CA GLY A 462 12.05 -44.86 1.88
C GLY A 462 10.61 -44.91 1.40
N LEU A 463 10.23 -44.21 0.31
CA LEU A 463 8.89 -44.36 -0.25
C LEU A 463 8.74 -45.70 -1.01
N PRO A 464 7.63 -46.42 -0.79
CA PRO A 464 7.25 -47.58 -1.60
C PRO A 464 7.19 -47.25 -3.11
N PRO A 465 7.48 -48.20 -4.01
CA PRO A 465 7.62 -47.94 -5.45
C PRO A 465 6.38 -47.32 -6.11
N ASP A 466 5.19 -47.73 -5.68
CA ASP A 466 3.89 -47.26 -6.15
C ASP A 466 3.60 -45.81 -5.72
N LEU A 467 3.87 -45.48 -4.45
CA LEU A 467 3.75 -44.12 -3.93
C LEU A 467 4.82 -43.19 -4.51
N ALA A 468 6.05 -43.69 -4.71
CA ALA A 468 7.14 -42.94 -5.34
C ALA A 468 6.82 -42.59 -6.80
N ALA A 469 6.18 -43.50 -7.56
CA ALA A 469 5.74 -43.24 -8.92
C ALA A 469 4.64 -42.17 -8.99
N ARG A 470 3.69 -42.17 -8.04
CA ARG A 470 2.68 -41.09 -7.97
C ARG A 470 3.30 -39.76 -7.56
N ALA A 471 4.17 -39.77 -6.55
CA ALA A 471 4.83 -38.56 -6.06
C ALA A 471 5.79 -37.95 -7.10
N SER A 472 6.42 -38.74 -7.98
CA SER A 472 7.30 -38.22 -9.05
C SER A 472 6.53 -37.38 -10.08
N THR A 473 5.29 -37.77 -10.43
CA THR A 473 4.43 -36.94 -11.28
C THR A 473 4.03 -35.62 -10.61
N GLY A 474 3.80 -35.65 -9.30
CA GLY A 474 3.58 -34.45 -8.49
C GLY A 474 4.79 -33.50 -8.46
N LEU A 475 6.00 -34.04 -8.37
CA LEU A 475 7.24 -33.25 -8.45
C LEU A 475 7.41 -32.61 -9.83
N LEU A 476 7.10 -33.34 -10.91
CA LEU A 476 7.10 -32.79 -12.27
C LEU A 476 6.09 -31.64 -12.40
N SER A 477 4.86 -31.82 -11.91
CA SER A 477 3.85 -30.76 -11.92
C SER A 477 4.31 -29.52 -11.16
N ARG A 478 4.96 -29.68 -10.00
CA ARG A 478 5.53 -28.55 -9.24
C ARG A 478 6.65 -27.86 -10.00
N ALA A 479 7.51 -28.62 -10.70
CA ALA A 479 8.57 -28.05 -11.52
C ALA A 479 8.00 -27.21 -12.69
N VAL A 480 6.96 -27.71 -13.37
CA VAL A 480 6.25 -26.97 -14.42
C VAL A 480 5.60 -25.70 -13.87
N GLN A 481 4.95 -25.77 -12.70
CA GLN A 481 4.37 -24.59 -12.05
C GLN A 481 5.42 -23.54 -11.69
N LYS A 482 6.57 -23.94 -11.12
CA LYS A 482 7.67 -23.03 -10.82
C LYS A 482 8.18 -22.32 -12.08
N GLN A 483 8.39 -23.05 -13.16
CA GLN A 483 8.85 -22.48 -14.43
C GLN A 483 7.80 -21.58 -15.09
N SER A 484 6.52 -21.96 -15.03
CA SER A 484 5.42 -21.14 -15.54
C SER A 484 5.31 -19.82 -14.79
N PHE A 485 5.51 -19.83 -13.46
CA PHE A 485 5.56 -18.62 -12.65
C PHE A 485 6.76 -17.73 -13.02
N LEU A 486 7.96 -18.31 -13.20
CA LEU A 486 9.15 -17.57 -13.58
C LEU A 486 8.96 -16.82 -14.91
N GLN A 487 8.45 -17.50 -15.94
CA GLN A 487 8.19 -16.90 -17.23
C GLN A 487 7.13 -15.79 -17.14
N TYR A 488 6.06 -16.02 -16.37
CA TYR A 488 5.09 -14.97 -16.06
C TYR A 488 5.73 -13.75 -15.39
N ALA A 489 6.57 -13.97 -14.36
CA ALA A 489 7.21 -12.89 -13.63
C ALA A 489 8.13 -12.07 -14.53
N MET A 490 8.88 -12.73 -15.42
CA MET A 490 9.70 -12.09 -16.44
C MET A 490 8.86 -11.26 -17.40
N ASP A 491 7.81 -11.84 -18.00
CA ASP A 491 6.92 -11.13 -18.94
C ASP A 491 6.30 -9.90 -18.29
N TYR A 492 5.81 -10.05 -17.06
CA TYR A 492 5.19 -8.96 -16.31
C TYR A 492 6.21 -7.85 -15.99
N TYR A 493 7.44 -8.20 -15.60
CA TYR A 493 8.50 -7.22 -15.33
C TYR A 493 8.94 -6.49 -16.60
N ALA A 494 9.00 -7.17 -17.74
CA ALA A 494 9.27 -6.56 -19.03
C ALA A 494 8.18 -5.54 -19.41
N LEU A 495 6.90 -5.91 -19.24
CA LEU A 495 5.77 -5.00 -19.48
C LEU A 495 5.84 -3.75 -18.60
N VAL A 496 6.14 -3.91 -17.32
CA VAL A 496 6.29 -2.77 -16.39
C VAL A 496 7.51 -1.92 -16.74
N ALA A 497 8.63 -2.52 -17.16
CA ALA A 497 9.80 -1.77 -17.63
C ALA A 497 9.49 -0.94 -18.89
N ILE A 498 8.76 -1.50 -19.85
CA ILE A 498 8.29 -0.77 -21.04
C ILE A 498 7.38 0.40 -20.64
N LEU A 499 6.43 0.16 -19.72
CA LEU A 499 5.57 1.22 -19.19
C LEU A 499 6.37 2.36 -18.55
N ILE A 500 7.40 2.03 -17.75
CA ILE A 500 8.29 3.04 -17.16
C ILE A 500 9.01 3.83 -18.25
N GLY A 501 9.52 3.16 -19.29
CA GLY A 501 10.16 3.80 -20.44
C GLY A 501 9.22 4.80 -21.14
N VAL A 502 7.96 4.40 -21.38
CA VAL A 502 6.94 5.28 -21.96
C VAL A 502 6.67 6.49 -21.04
N ILE A 503 6.57 6.28 -19.73
CA ILE A 503 6.35 7.37 -18.76
C ILE A 503 7.53 8.35 -18.79
N MET A 504 8.76 7.87 -18.82
CA MET A 504 9.95 8.71 -18.92
C MET A 504 9.93 9.55 -20.21
N LEU A 505 9.57 8.96 -21.35
CA LEU A 505 9.42 9.68 -22.62
C LEU A 505 8.33 10.77 -22.52
N VAL A 506 7.16 10.46 -21.94
CA VAL A 506 6.08 11.43 -21.73
C VAL A 506 6.55 12.58 -20.83
N ILE A 507 7.29 12.29 -19.76
CA ILE A 507 7.86 13.30 -18.86
C ILE A 507 8.86 14.19 -19.60
N ILE A 508 9.71 13.61 -20.47
CA ILE A 508 10.66 14.36 -21.32
C ILE A 508 9.93 15.28 -22.30
N MET A 509 8.90 14.76 -22.96
CA MET A 509 8.15 15.46 -24.00
C MET A 509 7.17 16.51 -23.46
N ALA A 510 6.88 16.52 -22.15
CA ALA A 510 5.94 17.47 -21.56
C ALA A 510 6.61 18.83 -21.24
N PRO A 511 6.46 19.86 -22.11
CA PRO A 511 7.22 21.11 -22.01
C PRO A 511 6.83 21.94 -20.78
N PHE A 512 5.61 21.76 -20.26
CA PHE A 512 5.14 22.44 -19.06
C PHE A 512 5.87 21.99 -17.80
N ILE A 513 6.47 20.79 -17.77
CA ILE A 513 7.16 20.22 -16.60
C ILE A 513 8.61 20.68 -16.53
N ASN A 514 9.23 20.93 -17.69
CA ASN A 514 10.67 21.23 -17.79
C ASN A 514 11.12 22.49 -17.05
N ARG A 515 10.17 23.36 -16.71
CA ARG A 515 10.40 24.57 -15.90
C ARG A 515 9.66 24.56 -14.56
N THR A 516 8.97 23.47 -14.21
CA THR A 516 8.27 23.38 -12.93
C THR A 516 9.25 23.16 -11.80
N ILE A 517 9.25 24.13 -10.89
CA ILE A 517 9.96 24.10 -9.62
C ILE A 517 8.88 24.17 -8.55
N ILE A 518 8.86 23.20 -7.64
CA ILE A 518 7.96 23.22 -6.49
C ILE A 518 8.34 24.45 -5.65
N ASN A 519 7.43 25.42 -5.56
CA ASN A 519 7.69 26.62 -4.78
C ASN A 519 7.63 26.29 -3.29
N VAL A 520 8.82 26.19 -2.70
CA VAL A 520 9.05 25.90 -1.27
C VAL A 520 8.70 27.09 -0.38
N ARG A 521 8.62 28.31 -0.93
CA ARG A 521 8.34 29.56 -0.19
C ARG A 521 6.88 30.01 -0.24
N ALA A 522 6.06 29.40 -1.11
CA ALA A 522 4.64 29.69 -1.14
C ALA A 522 4.03 29.29 0.22
N LYS A 523 3.37 30.23 0.90
CA LYS A 523 2.63 30.01 2.16
C LYS A 523 1.37 29.18 1.92
N GLN A 524 1.51 27.99 1.33
CA GLN A 524 0.48 26.96 1.30
C GLN A 524 0.77 26.02 2.48
N PRO A 525 -0.01 26.09 3.57
CA PRO A 525 0.10 25.15 4.67
C PRO A 525 -0.01 23.72 4.17
N ALA A 526 0.66 22.79 4.85
CA ALA A 526 0.58 21.38 4.53
C ALA A 526 -0.89 20.91 4.56
N ALA A 527 -1.26 19.93 3.73
CA ALA A 527 -2.65 19.43 3.67
C ALA A 527 -3.19 18.92 5.02
N ALA A 528 -2.31 18.58 5.97
CA ALA A 528 -2.69 18.20 7.33
C ALA A 528 -2.74 19.36 8.32
N THR A 529 -2.34 20.59 7.95
CA THR A 529 -2.61 21.78 8.77
C THR A 529 -4.03 22.33 8.55
N PHE A 530 -4.99 21.47 8.18
CA PHE A 530 -6.36 21.85 7.81
C PHE A 530 -7.44 21.10 8.55
#